data_AF-A0A435TVA0-F1
#
_entry.id   AF-A0A435TVA0-F1
#
_cell.length_a   1.000
_cell.length_b   1.000
_cell.length_c   1.000
_cell.angle_alpha   90.00
_cell.angle_beta   90.00
_cell.angle_gamma   90.00
#
_symmetry.space_group_name_H-M   'P 1'
#
loop_
_entity.id
_entity.type
_entity.pdbx_description
1 polymer ?
#
loop_
_entity_poly.entity_id
_entity_poly.type
_entity_poly.pdbx_seq_one_letter_code
_entity_poly.pdbx_strand_id
1 'polypeptide(L)'
;MLQISPAPFHSILVIQTKFIGDLVLASALAKNLRLEFPGASIVFLCEARFESFVMAHGIASEVVAFRRDRMRGTPLERGKELYAMVRALRRFRFDLTIDLSDSKTSRIVTGLVNAKTRVGYNPSERPLRMLERQPANVFAKPYGFDGQHFLYRYLSPLEALGIELRTVIPNLQPLPLETAKALALLGQHHLRPNAFIAVHAGASFEGRRWQPERFAAVIVEIAGETGLDVVLVGGPDEREIAERIVARTAPSVVSLVGDLSLESLLAVLKQARLFLGNESGPMHMAAATGTPVVGLFGLTEPSRWGPVGVPSISLQPPMPCACMAEDLCRAPDPSKACCVWGLEVKPVVDAVREVLSRTEMKLERAI
;
A
#
# COMPACT_ATOMS: atom_id res chain seq x y z
N MET A 1 -29.31 -21.14 -4.37
CA MET A 1 -28.44 -20.18 -3.65
C MET A 1 -29.10 -19.91 -2.31
N LEU A 2 -28.54 -20.41 -1.22
CA LEU A 2 -29.03 -20.08 0.12
C LEU A 2 -28.70 -18.59 0.35
N GLN A 3 -29.72 -17.74 0.29
CA GLN A 3 -29.64 -16.37 0.80
C GLN A 3 -29.46 -16.48 2.31
N ILE A 4 -28.20 -16.47 2.75
CA ILE A 4 -27.87 -16.20 4.14
C ILE A 4 -28.33 -14.76 4.36
N SER A 5 -29.50 -14.54 4.95
CA SER A 5 -29.75 -13.27 5.64
C SER A 5 -28.66 -13.15 6.69
N PRO A 6 -27.71 -12.20 6.59
CA PRO A 6 -26.61 -12.19 7.52
C PRO A 6 -27.17 -11.78 8.88
N ALA A 7 -27.15 -12.71 9.84
CA ALA A 7 -27.11 -12.31 11.23
C ALA A 7 -25.97 -11.26 11.36
N PRO A 8 -26.20 -10.13 12.05
CA PRO A 8 -25.21 -9.08 12.10
C PRO A 8 -23.91 -9.63 12.70
N PHE A 9 -22.80 -9.49 11.97
CA PHE A 9 -21.48 -9.81 12.51
C PHE A 9 -21.11 -8.76 13.56
N HIS A 10 -20.65 -9.19 14.72
CA HIS A 10 -20.28 -8.33 15.84
C HIS A 10 -18.77 -8.28 16.06
N SER A 11 -18.03 -9.33 15.68
CA SER A 11 -16.58 -9.40 15.88
C SER A 11 -15.92 -10.00 14.65
N ILE A 12 -15.26 -9.13 13.86
CA ILE A 12 -14.73 -9.45 12.55
C ILE A 12 -13.20 -9.41 12.59
N LEU A 13 -12.55 -10.52 12.22
CA LEU A 13 -11.10 -10.56 12.00
C LEU A 13 -10.79 -10.36 10.52
N VAL A 14 -9.97 -9.37 10.18
CA VAL A 14 -9.37 -9.21 8.85
C VAL A 14 -7.88 -9.56 8.92
N ILE A 15 -7.43 -10.54 8.13
CA ILE A 15 -6.04 -10.98 8.11
C ILE A 15 -5.31 -10.40 6.89
N GLN A 16 -4.50 -9.36 7.13
CA GLN A 16 -3.66 -8.72 6.12
C GLN A 16 -2.21 -8.62 6.62
N THR A 17 -1.41 -9.62 6.24
CA THR A 17 -0.03 -9.82 6.71
C THR A 17 1.02 -9.31 5.72
N LYS A 18 0.60 -8.61 4.67
CA LYS A 18 1.48 -8.07 3.62
C LYS A 18 2.01 -6.67 3.98
N PHE A 19 2.24 -5.82 2.99
CA PHE A 19 2.92 -4.53 3.13
C PHE A 19 1.90 -3.39 3.32
N ILE A 20 2.40 -2.17 3.58
CA ILE A 20 1.54 -1.01 3.83
C ILE A 20 0.61 -0.67 2.65
N GLY A 21 1.06 -0.86 1.40
CA GLY A 21 0.21 -0.66 0.22
C GLY A 21 -1.03 -1.57 0.23
N ASP A 22 -0.87 -2.83 0.64
CA ASP A 22 -1.98 -3.77 0.80
C ASP A 22 -2.96 -3.34 1.91
N LEU A 23 -2.44 -2.80 3.03
CA LEU A 23 -3.26 -2.28 4.12
C LEU A 23 -4.03 -1.02 3.70
N VAL A 24 -3.40 -0.12 2.96
CA VAL A 24 -4.06 1.08 2.41
C VAL A 24 -5.21 0.66 1.48
N LEU A 25 -4.98 -0.28 0.55
CA LEU A 25 -6.07 -0.80 -0.30
C LEU A 25 -7.15 -1.52 0.52
N ALA A 26 -6.77 -2.31 1.52
CA ALA A 26 -7.70 -3.00 2.42
C ALA A 26 -8.51 -2.05 3.32
N SER A 27 -8.11 -0.79 3.47
CA SER A 27 -8.91 0.21 4.19
C SER A 27 -10.29 0.44 3.56
N ALA A 28 -10.41 0.27 2.24
CA ALA A 28 -11.70 0.32 1.55
C ALA A 28 -12.62 -0.83 1.99
N LEU A 29 -12.08 -2.04 2.17
CA LEU A 29 -12.84 -3.16 2.74
C LEU A 29 -13.34 -2.82 4.15
N ALA A 30 -12.44 -2.34 5.02
CA ALA A 30 -12.79 -1.99 6.39
C ALA A 30 -13.89 -0.91 6.46
N LYS A 31 -13.84 0.08 5.57
CA LYS A 31 -14.87 1.12 5.46
C LYS A 31 -16.22 0.54 5.05
N ASN A 32 -16.27 -0.33 4.05
CA ASN A 32 -17.52 -1.01 3.65
C ASN A 32 -18.08 -1.88 4.79
N LEU A 33 -17.23 -2.65 5.48
CA LEU A 33 -17.65 -3.47 6.63
C LEU A 33 -18.24 -2.62 7.75
N ARG A 34 -17.71 -1.42 8.01
CA ARG A 34 -18.24 -0.51 9.03
C ARG A 34 -19.55 0.14 8.63
N LEU A 35 -19.71 0.43 7.33
CA LEU A 35 -20.97 0.94 6.80
C LEU A 35 -22.08 -0.12 6.84
N GLU A 36 -21.72 -1.39 6.64
CA GLU A 36 -22.64 -2.53 6.72
C GLU A 36 -22.94 -2.94 8.17
N PHE A 37 -21.92 -2.97 9.02
CA PHE A 37 -22.02 -3.36 10.43
C PHE A 37 -21.47 -2.28 11.37
N PRO A 38 -22.22 -1.18 11.62
CA PRO A 38 -21.74 -0.04 12.43
C PRO A 38 -21.33 -0.40 13.87
N GLY A 39 -21.92 -1.45 14.43
CA GLY A 39 -21.62 -1.94 15.79
C GLY A 39 -20.57 -3.04 15.85
N ALA A 40 -19.99 -3.46 14.73
CA ALA A 40 -19.00 -4.54 14.72
C ALA A 40 -17.62 -4.04 15.18
N SER A 41 -16.97 -4.82 16.03
CA SER A 41 -15.55 -4.68 16.31
C SER A 41 -14.75 -5.29 15.16
N ILE A 42 -14.03 -4.45 14.41
CA ILE A 42 -13.17 -4.91 13.32
C ILE A 42 -11.73 -4.99 13.84
N VAL A 43 -11.17 -6.18 13.88
CA VAL A 43 -9.81 -6.46 14.34
C VAL A 43 -8.93 -6.80 13.15
N PHE A 44 -7.78 -6.16 13.03
CA PHE A 44 -6.80 -6.47 11.98
C PHE A 44 -5.64 -7.31 12.54
N LEU A 45 -5.25 -8.38 11.83
CA LEU A 45 -3.96 -9.03 12.02
C LEU A 45 -2.97 -8.48 10.98
N CYS A 46 -1.98 -7.69 11.43
CA CYS A 46 -0.97 -7.08 10.58
C CYS A 46 0.42 -7.05 11.23
N GLU A 47 1.44 -6.63 10.48
CA GLU A 47 2.81 -6.50 10.99
C GLU A 47 2.91 -5.36 12.01
N ALA A 48 3.66 -5.56 13.10
CA ALA A 48 3.71 -4.66 14.26
C ALA A 48 4.03 -3.20 13.91
N ARG A 49 4.87 -2.97 12.90
CA ARG A 49 5.21 -1.61 12.43
C ARG A 49 4.04 -0.84 11.81
N PHE A 50 2.91 -1.50 11.52
CA PHE A 50 1.71 -0.89 10.94
C PHE A 50 0.57 -0.71 11.96
N GLU A 51 0.76 -1.19 13.20
CA GLU A 51 -0.26 -1.17 14.25
C GLU A 51 -0.77 0.24 14.53
N SER A 52 0.15 1.17 14.81
CA SER A 52 -0.19 2.57 15.10
C SER A 52 -0.94 3.21 13.95
N PHE A 53 -0.48 2.99 12.71
CA PHE A 53 -1.10 3.55 11.51
C PHE A 53 -2.53 3.05 11.30
N VAL A 54 -2.76 1.74 11.47
CA VAL A 54 -4.08 1.10 11.30
C VAL A 54 -5.07 1.60 12.35
N MET A 55 -4.64 1.70 13.61
CA MET A 55 -5.46 2.20 14.71
C MET A 55 -5.77 3.69 14.55
N ALA A 56 -4.75 4.51 14.30
CA ALA A 56 -4.86 5.96 14.16
C ALA A 56 -5.87 6.39 13.09
N HIS A 57 -5.83 5.76 11.92
CA HIS A 57 -6.72 6.12 10.80
C HIS A 57 -8.09 5.42 10.87
N GLY A 58 -8.40 4.77 12.00
CA GLY A 58 -9.64 4.04 12.17
C GLY A 58 -9.85 2.99 11.08
N ILE A 59 -8.79 2.33 10.61
CA ILE A 59 -8.93 1.19 9.68
C ILE A 59 -9.49 0.00 10.46
N ALA A 60 -9.01 -0.20 11.69
CA ALA A 60 -9.51 -1.21 12.62
C ALA A 60 -9.88 -0.57 13.97
N SER A 61 -10.77 -1.22 14.70
CA SER A 61 -11.05 -0.90 16.11
C SER A 61 -9.93 -1.40 17.02
N GLU A 62 -9.29 -2.51 16.64
CA GLU A 62 -8.22 -3.16 17.38
C GLU A 62 -7.23 -3.80 16.40
N VAL A 63 -5.99 -3.97 16.83
CA VAL A 63 -4.95 -4.67 16.05
C VAL A 63 -4.35 -5.78 16.89
N VAL A 64 -4.19 -6.95 16.28
CA VAL A 64 -3.26 -7.97 16.77
C VAL A 64 -2.03 -7.93 15.88
N ALA A 65 -0.94 -7.43 16.43
CA ALA A 65 0.32 -7.30 15.71
C ALA A 65 1.15 -8.59 15.74
N PHE A 66 1.94 -8.80 14.68
CA PHE A 66 3.00 -9.82 14.66
C PHE A 66 4.32 -9.25 14.16
N ARG A 67 5.40 -9.92 14.54
CA ARG A 67 6.77 -9.58 14.16
C ARG A 67 7.26 -10.46 13.00
N ARG A 68 7.43 -9.87 11.82
CA ARG A 68 7.83 -10.59 10.60
C ARG A 68 9.22 -11.21 10.69
N ASP A 69 10.15 -10.56 11.37
CA ASP A 69 11.48 -11.06 11.66
C ASP A 69 11.41 -12.39 12.44
N ARG A 70 10.57 -12.47 13.48
CA ARG A 70 10.34 -13.72 14.24
C ARG A 70 9.67 -14.80 13.39
N MET A 71 8.77 -14.41 12.50
CA MET A 71 8.13 -15.33 11.55
C MET A 71 9.10 -15.86 10.47
N ARG A 72 10.27 -15.24 10.31
CA ARG A 72 11.37 -15.70 9.44
C ARG A 72 12.53 -16.34 10.23
N GLY A 73 12.48 -16.32 11.57
CA GLY A 73 13.50 -16.85 12.45
C GLY A 73 13.46 -18.37 12.63
N THR A 74 14.04 -18.82 13.74
CA THR A 74 14.11 -20.24 14.13
C THR A 74 12.71 -20.88 14.26
N PRO A 75 12.58 -22.21 14.14
CA PRO A 75 11.29 -22.89 14.35
C PRO A 75 10.63 -22.54 15.70
N LEU A 76 11.44 -22.35 16.75
CA LEU A 76 10.96 -21.96 18.08
C LEU A 76 10.39 -20.54 18.09
N GLU A 77 11.08 -19.57 17.47
CA GLU A 77 10.58 -18.18 17.36
C GLU A 77 9.28 -18.12 16.56
N ARG A 78 9.23 -18.83 15.43
CA ARG A 78 8.02 -18.94 14.60
C ARG A 78 6.85 -19.54 15.39
N GLY A 79 7.10 -20.61 16.15
CA GLY A 79 6.09 -21.25 17.00
C GLY A 79 5.60 -20.35 18.12
N LYS A 80 6.52 -19.64 18.81
CA LYS A 80 6.19 -18.67 19.86
C LYS A 80 5.35 -17.51 19.33
N GLU A 81 5.72 -16.95 18.18
CA GLU A 81 5.00 -15.86 17.54
C GLU A 81 3.60 -16.32 17.09
N LEU A 82 3.49 -17.50 16.47
CA LEU A 82 2.20 -18.09 16.10
C LEU A 82 1.29 -18.33 17.31
N TYR A 83 1.83 -18.89 18.38
CA TYR A 83 1.08 -19.09 19.62
C TYR A 83 0.61 -17.76 20.21
N ALA A 84 1.48 -16.75 20.26
CA ALA A 84 1.13 -15.42 20.75
C ALA A 84 0.01 -14.77 19.93
N MET A 85 0.11 -14.80 18.60
CA MET A 85 -0.93 -14.32 17.68
C MET A 85 -2.27 -15.00 17.95
N VAL A 86 -2.30 -16.35 17.92
CA VAL A 86 -3.55 -17.11 18.08
C VAL A 86 -4.16 -16.89 19.46
N ARG A 87 -3.34 -16.86 20.52
CA ARG A 87 -3.80 -16.60 21.89
C ARG A 87 -4.42 -15.21 22.01
N ALA A 88 -3.84 -14.19 21.40
CA ALA A 88 -4.39 -12.84 21.38
C ALA A 88 -5.72 -12.80 20.60
N LEU A 89 -5.75 -13.37 19.40
CA LEU A 89 -6.93 -13.39 18.53
C LEU A 89 -8.13 -14.11 19.17
N ARG A 90 -7.91 -15.25 19.84
CA ARG A 90 -9.02 -16.02 20.45
C ARG A 90 -9.79 -15.26 21.53
N ARG A 91 -9.23 -14.17 22.08
CA ARG A 91 -9.91 -13.33 23.08
C ARG A 91 -11.11 -12.58 22.50
N PHE A 92 -11.10 -12.30 21.20
CA PHE A 92 -12.13 -11.51 20.53
C PHE A 92 -13.36 -12.31 20.09
N ARG A 93 -13.32 -13.65 20.22
CA ARG A 93 -14.43 -14.57 19.88
C ARG A 93 -15.12 -14.22 18.55
N PHE A 94 -14.33 -14.19 17.48
CA PHE A 94 -14.77 -13.79 16.16
C PHE A 94 -15.94 -14.63 15.62
N ASP A 95 -16.93 -13.98 15.05
CA ASP A 95 -18.02 -14.62 14.29
C ASP A 95 -17.73 -14.64 12.78
N LEU A 96 -16.89 -13.73 12.30
CA LEU A 96 -16.38 -13.64 10.93
C LEU A 96 -14.86 -13.53 10.88
N THR A 97 -14.22 -14.29 10.00
CA THR A 97 -12.83 -14.07 9.59
C THR A 97 -12.75 -13.85 8.08
N ILE A 98 -11.97 -12.85 7.64
CA ILE A 98 -11.67 -12.57 6.23
C ILE A 98 -10.16 -12.68 6.03
N ASP A 99 -9.71 -13.72 5.32
CA ASP A 99 -8.28 -13.90 5.00
C ASP A 99 -7.93 -13.28 3.63
N LEU A 100 -7.37 -12.07 3.66
CA LEU A 100 -6.87 -11.36 2.47
C LEU A 100 -5.47 -11.80 2.05
N SER A 101 -4.71 -12.37 2.98
CA SER A 101 -3.30 -12.72 2.80
C SER A 101 -3.13 -13.97 1.94
N ASP A 102 -4.05 -14.91 2.08
CA ASP A 102 -4.07 -16.20 1.37
C ASP A 102 -2.73 -16.96 1.42
N SER A 103 -2.09 -16.91 2.58
CA SER A 103 -0.80 -17.54 2.84
C SER A 103 -0.97 -18.81 3.65
N LYS A 104 0.04 -19.69 3.66
CA LYS A 104 0.03 -20.90 4.50
C LYS A 104 -0.19 -20.55 5.98
N THR A 105 0.50 -19.50 6.46
CA THR A 105 0.39 -19.04 7.85
C THR A 105 -0.99 -18.47 8.15
N SER A 106 -1.54 -17.62 7.29
CA SER A 106 -2.87 -17.04 7.51
C SER A 106 -3.96 -18.11 7.53
N ARG A 107 -3.87 -19.13 6.66
CA ARG A 107 -4.78 -20.29 6.70
C ARG A 107 -4.71 -21.06 8.03
N ILE A 108 -3.50 -21.28 8.58
CA ILE A 108 -3.34 -21.90 9.90
C ILE A 108 -4.01 -21.03 10.99
N VAL A 109 -3.76 -19.72 10.97
CA VAL A 109 -4.35 -18.79 11.94
C VAL A 109 -5.88 -18.80 11.83
N THR A 110 -6.44 -18.71 10.63
CA THR A 110 -7.89 -18.77 10.38
C THR A 110 -8.50 -20.06 10.93
N GLY A 111 -7.87 -21.21 10.68
CA GLY A 111 -8.32 -22.50 11.21
C GLY A 111 -8.25 -22.60 12.74
N LEU A 112 -7.22 -22.02 13.37
CA LEU A 112 -7.08 -22.02 14.82
C LEU A 112 -7.99 -21.02 15.52
N VAL A 113 -8.31 -19.89 14.89
CA VAL A 113 -9.29 -18.91 15.37
C VAL A 113 -10.70 -19.49 15.29
N ASN A 114 -11.01 -20.22 14.21
CA ASN A 114 -12.24 -21.00 14.01
C ASN A 114 -13.55 -20.21 14.21
N ALA A 115 -13.65 -19.01 13.62
CA ALA A 115 -14.92 -18.27 13.55
C ALA A 115 -16.00 -19.07 12.80
N LYS A 116 -17.28 -18.78 13.05
CA LYS A 116 -18.41 -19.49 12.40
C LYS A 116 -18.40 -19.29 10.89
N THR A 117 -18.20 -18.04 10.44
CA THR A 117 -18.07 -17.69 9.03
C THR A 117 -16.61 -17.37 8.73
N ARG A 118 -16.03 -18.04 7.74
CA ARG A 118 -14.62 -17.90 7.35
C ARG A 118 -14.55 -17.68 5.85
N VAL A 119 -14.27 -16.44 5.47
CA VAL A 119 -14.08 -16.02 4.09
C VAL A 119 -12.61 -16.14 3.71
N GLY A 120 -12.36 -16.76 2.56
CA GLY A 120 -11.02 -16.86 1.97
C GLY A 120 -11.11 -17.16 0.47
N TYR A 121 -9.97 -17.25 -0.19
CA TYR A 121 -9.92 -17.53 -1.62
C TYR A 121 -9.84 -19.03 -1.89
N ASN A 122 -10.49 -19.48 -2.96
CA ASN A 122 -10.34 -20.85 -3.42
C ASN A 122 -8.93 -21.04 -4.01
N PRO A 123 -8.13 -22.00 -3.51
CA PRO A 123 -6.83 -22.29 -4.11
C PRO A 123 -6.96 -22.76 -5.57
N SER A 124 -6.10 -22.25 -6.44
CA SER A 124 -6.03 -22.66 -7.84
C SER A 124 -5.49 -24.09 -7.96
N GLU A 125 -6.32 -24.99 -8.51
CA GLU A 125 -6.05 -26.24 -9.27
C GLU A 125 -4.98 -27.26 -8.78
N ARG A 126 -4.22 -26.99 -7.71
CA ARG A 126 -3.19 -27.90 -7.19
C ARG A 126 -3.72 -28.67 -5.98
N PRO A 127 -3.42 -29.98 -5.86
CA PRO A 127 -3.75 -30.74 -4.67
C PRO A 127 -2.98 -30.16 -3.47
N LEU A 128 -3.72 -29.57 -2.54
CA LEU A 128 -3.16 -28.98 -1.32
C LEU A 128 -2.72 -30.07 -0.36
N ARG A 129 -1.57 -29.86 0.30
CA ARG A 129 -1.20 -30.66 1.48
C ARG A 129 -2.22 -30.40 2.61
N MET A 130 -2.32 -31.31 3.57
CA MET A 130 -3.31 -31.20 4.67
C MET A 130 -3.26 -29.85 5.41
N LEU A 131 -2.05 -29.32 5.63
CA LEU A 131 -1.81 -28.01 6.27
C LEU A 131 -2.02 -26.80 5.35
N GLU A 132 -2.23 -27.03 4.05
CA GLU A 132 -2.50 -25.99 3.04
C GLU A 132 -3.99 -25.92 2.69
N ARG A 133 -4.82 -26.83 3.23
CA ARG A 133 -6.27 -26.83 3.07
C ARG A 133 -6.82 -25.49 3.52
N GLN A 134 -7.64 -24.90 2.67
CA GLN A 134 -8.29 -23.63 2.95
C GLN A 134 -9.39 -23.86 4.00
N PRO A 135 -9.28 -23.31 5.24
CA PRO A 135 -10.32 -23.47 6.26
C PRO A 135 -11.60 -22.67 6.00
N ALA A 136 -11.61 -21.82 4.96
CA ALA A 136 -12.77 -21.02 4.57
C ALA A 136 -13.99 -21.91 4.27
N ASN A 137 -15.17 -21.45 4.68
CA ASN A 137 -16.46 -22.02 4.30
C ASN A 137 -17.29 -21.08 3.42
N VAL A 138 -16.78 -19.86 3.18
CA VAL A 138 -17.29 -18.91 2.18
C VAL A 138 -16.12 -18.55 1.27
N PHE A 139 -16.28 -18.76 -0.04
CA PHE A 139 -15.19 -18.58 -1.00
C PHE A 139 -15.37 -17.29 -1.79
N ALA A 140 -14.41 -16.39 -1.67
CA ALA A 140 -14.34 -15.19 -2.48
C ALA A 140 -13.71 -15.48 -3.84
N LYS A 141 -14.19 -14.80 -4.89
CA LYS A 141 -13.53 -14.78 -6.19
C LYS A 141 -12.11 -14.21 -6.06
N PRO A 142 -11.14 -14.61 -6.91
CA PRO A 142 -9.81 -14.00 -6.92
C PRO A 142 -9.84 -12.47 -7.07
N TYR A 143 -10.85 -11.99 -7.79
CA TYR A 143 -11.20 -10.59 -8.03
C TYR A 143 -12.72 -10.48 -8.03
N GLY A 144 -13.28 -9.51 -7.32
CA GLY A 144 -14.72 -9.32 -7.21
C GLY A 144 -15.22 -8.10 -7.99
N PHE A 145 -16.54 -7.98 -8.12
CA PHE A 145 -17.20 -6.83 -8.77
C PHE A 145 -16.67 -6.52 -10.18
N ASP A 146 -16.29 -7.57 -10.91
CA ASP A 146 -15.76 -7.54 -12.29
C ASP A 146 -14.51 -6.66 -12.50
N GLY A 147 -13.85 -6.24 -11.42
CA GLY A 147 -12.65 -5.40 -11.48
C GLY A 147 -11.36 -6.22 -11.44
N GLN A 148 -10.37 -5.87 -12.25
CA GLN A 148 -9.09 -6.60 -12.34
C GLN A 148 -7.98 -6.05 -11.40
N HIS A 149 -8.22 -4.90 -10.78
CA HIS A 149 -7.29 -4.26 -9.85
C HIS A 149 -7.18 -5.02 -8.51
N PHE A 150 -6.01 -5.01 -7.84
CA PHE A 150 -5.82 -5.69 -6.54
C PHE A 150 -6.72 -5.17 -5.43
N LEU A 151 -7.21 -3.94 -5.55
CA LEU A 151 -8.30 -3.42 -4.74
C LEU A 151 -9.52 -4.36 -4.77
N TYR A 152 -9.94 -4.81 -5.95
CA TYR A 152 -11.09 -5.70 -6.13
C TYR A 152 -10.83 -7.11 -5.63
N ARG A 153 -9.56 -7.53 -5.54
CA ARG A 153 -9.19 -8.72 -4.77
C ARG A 153 -9.52 -8.52 -3.28
N TYR A 154 -9.18 -7.37 -2.70
CA TYR A 154 -9.47 -7.07 -1.30
C TYR A 154 -10.93 -6.78 -0.99
N LEU A 155 -11.71 -6.35 -2.00
CA LEU A 155 -13.15 -6.15 -1.88
C LEU A 155 -13.98 -7.41 -2.17
N SER A 156 -13.45 -8.39 -2.89
CA SER A 156 -14.21 -9.61 -3.25
C SER A 156 -14.83 -10.40 -2.08
N PRO A 157 -14.29 -10.36 -0.84
CA PRO A 157 -14.99 -10.91 0.32
C PRO A 157 -16.38 -10.30 0.56
N LEU A 158 -16.60 -9.03 0.23
CA LEU A 158 -17.91 -8.39 0.34
C LEU A 158 -18.92 -9.04 -0.60
N GLU A 159 -18.53 -9.25 -1.86
CA GLU A 159 -19.37 -9.92 -2.86
C GLU A 159 -19.73 -11.34 -2.41
N ALA A 160 -18.77 -12.08 -1.86
CA ALA A 160 -19.00 -13.44 -1.34
C ALA A 160 -19.95 -13.48 -0.14
N LEU A 161 -20.03 -12.40 0.63
CA LEU A 161 -20.93 -12.22 1.76
C LEU A 161 -22.29 -11.62 1.35
N GLY A 162 -22.47 -11.24 0.09
CA GLY A 162 -23.67 -10.54 -0.38
C GLY A 162 -23.78 -9.10 0.12
N ILE A 163 -22.65 -8.48 0.50
CA ILE A 163 -22.60 -7.10 0.99
C ILE A 163 -22.47 -6.15 -0.21
N GLU A 164 -23.30 -5.11 -0.22
CA GLU A 164 -23.25 -4.07 -1.25
C GLU A 164 -21.96 -3.25 -1.17
N LEU A 165 -21.34 -3.00 -2.32
CA LEU A 165 -20.13 -2.19 -2.41
C LEU A 165 -20.47 -0.70 -2.43
N ARG A 166 -20.21 -0.01 -1.32
CA ARG A 166 -20.51 1.41 -1.15
C ARG A 166 -19.33 2.33 -1.47
N THR A 167 -18.11 1.82 -1.38
CA THR A 167 -16.91 2.61 -1.67
C THR A 167 -15.76 1.77 -2.21
N VAL A 168 -15.06 2.32 -3.20
CA VAL A 168 -13.90 1.69 -3.86
C VAL A 168 -12.63 2.53 -3.76
N ILE A 169 -12.70 3.72 -3.15
CA ILE A 169 -11.55 4.63 -3.07
C ILE A 169 -11.02 4.56 -1.64
N PRO A 170 -9.79 4.04 -1.42
CA PRO A 170 -9.08 4.26 -0.17
C PRO A 170 -8.99 5.76 0.10
N ASN A 171 -9.55 6.21 1.20
CA ASN A 171 -9.55 7.62 1.57
C ASN A 171 -9.11 7.73 3.02
N LEU A 172 -7.85 8.10 3.22
CA LEU A 172 -7.23 8.25 4.53
C LEU A 172 -6.90 9.73 4.73
N GLN A 173 -7.56 10.34 5.70
CA GLN A 173 -7.26 11.71 6.11
C GLN A 173 -6.17 11.70 7.17
N PRO A 174 -5.11 12.52 7.03
CA PRO A 174 -4.13 12.66 8.07
C PRO A 174 -4.76 13.14 9.38
N LEU A 175 -4.20 12.69 10.51
CA LEU A 175 -4.62 13.15 11.82
C LEU A 175 -4.33 14.65 11.99
N PRO A 176 -5.16 15.40 12.74
CA PRO A 176 -4.91 16.82 13.00
C PRO A 176 -3.52 17.12 13.59
N LEU A 177 -3.08 16.30 14.56
CA LEU A 177 -1.75 16.44 15.16
C LEU A 177 -0.62 16.20 14.15
N GLU A 178 -0.76 15.18 13.30
CA GLU A 178 0.23 14.84 12.29
C GLU A 178 0.26 15.87 11.16
N THR A 179 -0.89 16.47 10.86
CA THR A 179 -0.99 17.62 9.94
C THR A 179 -0.20 18.81 10.49
N ALA A 180 -0.39 19.16 11.77
CA ALA A 180 0.35 20.25 12.40
C ALA A 180 1.87 19.98 12.41
N LYS A 181 2.29 18.75 12.74
CA LYS A 181 3.70 18.33 12.69
C LYS A 181 4.27 18.43 11.27
N ALA A 182 3.54 17.94 10.26
CA ALA A 182 3.98 18.01 8.88
C ALA A 182 4.13 19.46 8.41
N LEU A 183 3.16 20.34 8.69
CA LEU A 183 3.25 21.75 8.33
C LEU A 183 4.41 22.47 9.03
N ALA A 184 4.66 22.17 10.30
CA ALA A 184 5.80 22.72 11.04
C ALA A 184 7.14 22.24 10.45
N LEU A 185 7.25 20.95 10.14
CA LEU A 185 8.45 20.36 9.53
C LEU A 185 8.71 20.95 8.14
N LEU A 186 7.67 21.06 7.29
CA LEU A 186 7.77 21.72 5.99
C LEU A 186 8.23 23.18 6.15
N GLY A 187 7.66 23.90 7.12
CA GLY A 187 8.04 25.29 7.42
C GLY A 187 9.50 25.47 7.85
N GLN A 188 10.09 24.53 8.58
CA GLN A 188 11.53 24.55 8.94
C GLN A 188 12.43 24.51 7.71
N HIS A 189 11.96 23.89 6.63
CA HIS A 189 12.66 23.83 5.35
C HIS A 189 12.18 24.89 4.34
N HIS A 190 11.37 25.86 4.78
CA HIS A 190 10.77 26.90 3.93
C HIS A 190 9.85 26.36 2.81
N LEU A 191 9.34 25.14 2.98
CA LEU A 191 8.44 24.49 2.02
C LEU A 191 7.00 24.93 2.26
N ARG A 192 6.34 25.40 1.21
CA ARG A 192 4.90 25.73 1.26
C ARG A 192 4.05 24.52 0.86
N PRO A 193 2.88 24.32 1.49
CA PRO A 193 1.90 23.35 1.01
C PRO A 193 1.57 23.55 -0.47
N ASN A 194 1.41 22.45 -1.20
CA ASN A 194 1.18 22.37 -2.64
C ASN A 194 2.27 23.05 -3.52
N ALA A 195 3.45 23.35 -2.97
CA ALA A 195 4.56 23.95 -3.71
C ALA A 195 5.77 23.01 -3.87
N PHE A 196 5.59 21.71 -3.63
CA PHE A 196 6.65 20.72 -3.78
C PHE A 196 6.15 19.39 -4.35
N ILE A 197 7.08 18.63 -4.94
CA ILE A 197 6.85 17.25 -5.38
C ILE A 197 7.44 16.30 -4.33
N ALA A 198 6.63 15.36 -3.85
CA ALA A 198 7.11 14.28 -2.98
C ALA A 198 7.69 13.14 -3.84
N VAL A 199 8.94 12.75 -3.60
CA VAL A 199 9.62 11.69 -4.35
C VAL A 199 9.95 10.52 -3.44
N HIS A 200 9.51 9.31 -3.80
CA HIS A 200 9.94 8.05 -3.15
C HIS A 200 10.71 7.18 -4.14
N ALA A 201 12.03 7.14 -3.98
CA ALA A 201 12.93 6.39 -4.86
C ALA A 201 13.22 4.96 -4.38
N GLY A 202 12.65 4.56 -3.25
CA GLY A 202 12.84 3.23 -2.67
C GLY A 202 11.72 2.24 -3.03
N ALA A 203 11.86 1.01 -2.54
CA ALA A 203 10.88 -0.08 -2.65
C ALA A 203 11.32 -1.26 -1.78
N SER A 204 10.38 -2.10 -1.32
CA SER A 204 10.71 -3.31 -0.55
C SER A 204 11.48 -4.36 -1.34
N PHE A 205 11.49 -4.26 -2.67
CA PHE A 205 12.18 -5.18 -3.56
C PHE A 205 13.10 -4.39 -4.49
N GLU A 206 14.38 -4.77 -4.54
CA GLU A 206 15.40 -4.05 -5.31
C GLU A 206 15.06 -3.98 -6.80
N GLY A 207 14.49 -5.03 -7.38
CA GLY A 207 14.06 -5.05 -8.78
C GLY A 207 12.96 -4.04 -9.13
N ARG A 208 12.32 -3.43 -8.13
CA ARG A 208 11.30 -2.38 -8.31
C ARG A 208 11.84 -0.97 -8.08
N ARG A 209 13.13 -0.81 -7.78
CA ARG A 209 13.74 0.50 -7.55
C ARG A 209 14.30 1.03 -8.86
N TRP A 210 13.75 2.14 -9.37
CA TRP A 210 14.37 2.86 -10.48
C TRP A 210 15.67 3.55 -10.03
N GLN A 211 16.58 3.81 -10.98
CA GLN A 211 17.95 4.23 -10.64
C GLN A 211 17.97 5.63 -9.98
N PRO A 212 18.73 5.83 -8.87
CA PRO A 212 18.87 7.13 -8.21
C PRO A 212 19.32 8.24 -9.16
N GLU A 213 20.22 7.95 -10.09
CA GLU A 213 20.73 8.89 -11.09
C GLU A 213 19.63 9.41 -12.00
N ARG A 214 18.63 8.56 -12.31
CA ARG A 214 17.51 8.94 -13.17
C ARG A 214 16.47 9.73 -12.42
N PHE A 215 16.21 9.40 -11.15
CA PHE A 215 15.41 10.28 -10.28
C PHE A 215 16.04 11.67 -10.17
N ALA A 216 17.35 11.75 -9.96
CA ALA A 216 18.07 13.03 -9.92
C ALA A 216 17.90 13.83 -11.22
N ALA A 217 18.02 13.18 -12.39
CA ALA A 217 17.80 13.83 -13.68
C ALA A 217 16.38 14.40 -13.83
N VAL A 218 15.35 13.64 -13.46
CA VAL A 218 13.95 14.12 -13.46
C VAL A 218 13.78 15.30 -12.51
N ILE A 219 14.35 15.22 -11.31
CA ILE A 219 14.27 16.28 -10.29
C ILE A 219 14.88 17.59 -10.81
N VAL A 220 16.07 17.53 -11.41
CA VAL A 220 16.74 18.71 -11.96
C VAL A 220 15.89 19.37 -13.06
N GLU A 221 15.36 18.57 -14.00
CA GLU A 221 14.56 19.09 -15.11
C GLU A 221 13.25 19.73 -14.61
N ILE A 222 12.50 19.02 -13.76
CA ILE A 222 11.21 19.52 -13.26
C ILE A 222 11.37 20.72 -12.31
N ALA A 223 12.33 20.69 -11.39
CA ALA A 223 12.55 21.81 -10.48
C ALA A 223 13.01 23.07 -11.23
N GLY A 224 13.87 22.91 -12.25
CA GLY A 224 14.34 24.02 -13.09
C GLY A 224 13.22 24.69 -13.91
N GLU A 225 12.24 23.92 -14.36
CA GLU A 225 11.13 24.43 -15.19
C GLU A 225 9.97 25.00 -14.36
N THR A 226 9.62 24.33 -13.27
CA THR A 226 8.41 24.65 -12.50
C THR A 226 8.68 25.52 -11.28
N GLY A 227 9.93 25.59 -10.82
CA GLY A 227 10.28 26.21 -9.55
C GLY A 227 9.70 25.49 -8.33
N LEU A 228 9.14 24.30 -8.48
CA LEU A 228 8.67 23.48 -7.37
C LEU A 228 9.87 22.90 -6.61
N ASP A 229 9.77 22.93 -5.27
CA ASP A 229 10.71 22.22 -4.42
C ASP A 229 10.52 20.70 -4.55
N VAL A 230 11.52 19.93 -4.13
CA VAL A 230 11.41 18.47 -4.07
C VAL A 230 11.66 17.97 -2.66
N VAL A 231 10.79 17.07 -2.20
CA VAL A 231 10.90 16.41 -0.90
C VAL A 231 11.12 14.93 -1.11
N LEU A 232 12.30 14.42 -0.77
CA LEU A 232 12.54 12.97 -0.74
C LEU A 232 11.91 12.40 0.53
N VAL A 233 11.06 11.39 0.36
CA VAL A 233 10.45 10.63 1.45
C VAL A 233 10.89 9.18 1.38
N GLY A 234 10.89 8.46 2.49
CA GLY A 234 11.33 7.07 2.55
C GLY A 234 11.61 6.59 3.97
N GLY A 235 11.85 5.29 4.10
CA GLY A 235 12.26 4.64 5.34
C GLY A 235 13.73 4.87 5.69
N PRO A 236 14.16 4.54 6.92
CA PRO A 236 15.55 4.69 7.36
C PRO A 236 16.53 3.80 6.58
N ASP A 237 16.06 2.68 6.03
CA ASP A 237 16.81 1.76 5.17
C ASP A 237 17.03 2.30 3.73
N GLU A 238 16.47 3.47 3.41
CA GLU A 238 16.53 4.08 2.08
C GLU A 238 17.45 5.33 2.05
N ARG A 239 18.19 5.61 3.13
CA ARG A 239 19.07 6.79 3.25
C ARG A 239 20.15 6.86 2.18
N GLU A 240 20.81 5.74 1.88
CA GLU A 240 21.85 5.68 0.84
C GLU A 240 21.29 6.05 -0.56
N ILE A 241 20.06 5.63 -0.85
CA ILE A 241 19.37 5.98 -2.11
C ILE A 241 19.14 7.49 -2.18
N ALA A 242 18.68 8.09 -1.07
CA ALA A 242 18.42 9.52 -0.96
C ALA A 242 19.71 10.34 -1.11
N GLU A 243 20.79 9.93 -0.45
CA GLU A 243 22.11 10.58 -0.54
C GLU A 243 22.65 10.60 -1.97
N ARG A 244 22.47 9.50 -2.72
CA ARG A 244 22.85 9.45 -4.14
C ARG A 244 22.07 10.43 -5.01
N ILE A 245 20.79 10.66 -4.70
CA ILE A 245 19.96 11.65 -5.40
C ILE A 245 20.39 13.07 -5.02
N VAL A 246 20.53 13.36 -3.73
CA VAL A 246 20.96 14.67 -3.22
C VAL A 246 22.33 15.06 -3.76
N ALA A 247 23.30 14.13 -3.82
CA ALA A 247 24.62 14.39 -4.39
C ALA A 247 24.61 14.84 -5.87
N ARG A 248 23.50 14.61 -6.58
CA ARG A 248 23.30 14.94 -8.00
C ARG A 248 22.26 16.03 -8.21
N THR A 249 21.68 16.58 -7.14
CA THR A 249 20.63 17.58 -7.18
C THR A 249 21.03 18.75 -6.28
N ALA A 250 21.25 19.93 -6.86
CA ALA A 250 21.61 21.14 -6.12
C ALA A 250 20.59 22.24 -6.41
N PRO A 251 20.22 23.12 -5.46
CA PRO A 251 20.07 22.99 -4.01
C PRO A 251 18.60 22.80 -3.55
N SER A 252 17.66 22.47 -4.44
CA SER A 252 16.20 22.49 -4.21
C SER A 252 15.60 21.20 -3.65
N VAL A 253 16.41 20.32 -3.03
CA VAL A 253 15.95 19.01 -2.54
C VAL A 253 16.07 18.91 -1.02
N VAL A 254 14.94 18.70 -0.36
CA VAL A 254 14.84 18.42 1.07
C VAL A 254 14.68 16.92 1.24
N SER A 255 15.57 16.28 2.00
CA SER A 255 15.44 14.86 2.35
C SER A 255 14.81 14.71 3.72
N LEU A 256 13.67 14.02 3.79
CA LEU A 256 13.00 13.60 5.03
C LEU A 256 13.08 12.07 5.21
N VAL A 257 14.01 11.42 4.51
CA VAL A 257 14.15 9.95 4.47
C VAL A 257 14.61 9.42 5.83
N GLY A 258 13.77 8.57 6.42
CA GLY A 258 14.00 8.02 7.76
C GLY A 258 13.56 8.91 8.92
N ASP A 259 13.01 10.10 8.64
CA ASP A 259 12.62 11.07 9.67
C ASP A 259 11.09 11.13 9.88
N LEU A 260 10.33 10.39 9.06
CA LEU A 260 8.87 10.37 9.09
C LEU A 260 8.34 9.03 9.63
N SER A 261 7.39 9.12 10.57
CA SER A 261 6.47 8.01 10.84
C SER A 261 5.52 7.80 9.65
N LEU A 262 4.77 6.69 9.60
CA LEU A 262 3.79 6.48 8.52
C LEU A 262 2.65 7.51 8.58
N GLU A 263 2.27 7.91 9.79
CA GLU A 263 1.23 8.89 10.04
C GLU A 263 1.70 10.30 9.61
N SER A 264 2.94 10.67 9.94
CA SER A 264 3.55 11.92 9.48
C SER A 264 3.80 11.92 7.97
N LEU A 265 4.20 10.77 7.39
CA LEU A 265 4.35 10.61 5.94
C LEU A 265 3.02 10.87 5.23
N LEU A 266 1.91 10.30 5.70
CA LEU A 266 0.59 10.54 5.13
C LEU A 266 0.25 12.05 5.16
N ALA A 267 0.57 12.74 6.26
CA ALA A 267 0.37 14.17 6.40
C ALA A 267 1.23 15.00 5.44
N VAL A 268 2.51 14.66 5.26
CA VAL A 268 3.40 15.32 4.28
C VAL A 268 2.91 15.08 2.86
N LEU A 269 2.54 13.85 2.51
CA LEU A 269 2.03 13.50 1.18
C LEU A 269 0.78 14.32 0.84
N LYS A 270 -0.13 14.52 1.79
CA LYS A 270 -1.34 15.34 1.61
C LYS A 270 -1.05 16.79 1.21
N GLN A 271 0.12 17.32 1.59
CA GLN A 271 0.55 18.67 1.25
C GLN A 271 1.35 18.73 -0.05
N ALA A 272 1.68 17.61 -0.69
CA ALA A 272 2.46 17.59 -1.92
C ALA A 272 1.59 17.98 -3.11
N ARG A 273 2.19 18.72 -4.07
CA ARG A 273 1.56 19.07 -5.34
C ARG A 273 1.32 17.83 -6.22
N LEU A 274 2.25 16.88 -6.12
CA LEU A 274 2.31 15.62 -6.85
C LEU A 274 3.24 14.65 -6.11
N PHE A 275 2.97 13.35 -6.22
CA PHE A 275 3.88 12.28 -5.82
C PHE A 275 4.51 11.62 -7.05
N LEU A 276 5.83 11.42 -7.03
CA LEU A 276 6.57 10.64 -8.02
C LEU A 276 7.31 9.51 -7.31
N GLY A 277 7.16 8.27 -7.76
CA GLY A 277 7.93 7.19 -7.15
C GLY A 277 7.70 5.83 -7.76
N ASN A 278 8.44 4.84 -7.26
CA ASN A 278 8.27 3.45 -7.65
C ASN A 278 6.90 2.90 -7.21
N GLU A 279 6.50 1.76 -7.77
CA GLU A 279 5.42 0.93 -7.22
C GLU A 279 5.74 0.49 -5.79
N SER A 280 5.27 1.28 -4.82
CA SER A 280 5.57 1.12 -3.40
C SER A 280 4.40 1.48 -2.49
N GLY A 281 4.56 1.23 -1.20
CA GLY A 281 3.60 1.64 -0.17
C GLY A 281 3.26 3.14 -0.19
N PRO A 282 4.27 4.03 -0.15
CA PRO A 282 4.07 5.48 -0.27
C PRO A 282 3.25 5.93 -1.48
N MET A 283 3.35 5.25 -2.63
CA MET A 283 2.50 5.55 -3.81
C MET A 283 1.00 5.39 -3.51
N HIS A 284 0.63 4.30 -2.85
CA HIS A 284 -0.76 4.07 -2.45
C HIS A 284 -1.21 5.02 -1.33
N MET A 285 -0.31 5.38 -0.41
CA MET A 285 -0.59 6.39 0.63
C MET A 285 -0.85 7.76 0.02
N ALA A 286 -0.06 8.18 -0.97
CA ALA A 286 -0.26 9.43 -1.70
C ALA A 286 -1.64 9.45 -2.36
N ALA A 287 -1.98 8.39 -3.10
CA ALA A 287 -3.30 8.25 -3.70
C ALA A 287 -4.44 8.32 -2.67
N ALA A 288 -4.28 7.65 -1.52
CA ALA A 288 -5.30 7.62 -0.47
C ALA A 288 -5.55 8.98 0.21
N THR A 289 -4.60 9.93 0.10
CA THR A 289 -4.76 11.32 0.57
C THR A 289 -5.36 12.25 -0.47
N GLY A 290 -5.57 11.78 -1.70
CA GLY A 290 -6.02 12.59 -2.84
C GLY A 290 -4.88 13.23 -3.64
N THR A 291 -3.63 12.91 -3.33
CA THR A 291 -2.45 13.49 -4.00
C THR A 291 -2.30 12.88 -5.40
N PRO A 292 -2.12 13.69 -6.46
CA PRO A 292 -1.84 13.18 -7.80
C PRO A 292 -0.56 12.34 -7.86
N VAL A 293 -0.53 11.30 -8.69
CA VAL A 293 0.57 10.31 -8.67
C VAL A 293 1.15 10.06 -10.06
N VAL A 294 2.48 10.11 -10.16
CA VAL A 294 3.24 9.44 -11.23
C VAL A 294 3.92 8.22 -10.64
N GLY A 295 3.48 7.03 -11.04
CA GLY A 295 3.98 5.75 -10.54
C GLY A 295 4.89 5.05 -11.55
N LEU A 296 6.03 4.55 -11.11
CA LEU A 296 7.01 3.84 -11.95
C LEU A 296 6.92 2.34 -11.70
N PHE A 297 6.56 1.58 -12.74
CA PHE A 297 6.29 0.16 -12.68
C PHE A 297 7.32 -0.64 -13.47
N GLY A 298 7.56 -1.86 -13.00
CA GLY A 298 8.42 -2.85 -13.66
C GLY A 298 7.60 -4.00 -14.22
N LEU A 299 7.85 -5.22 -13.76
CA LEU A 299 7.12 -6.41 -14.20
C LEU A 299 5.65 -6.44 -13.71
N THR A 300 5.35 -5.70 -12.64
CA THR A 300 4.00 -5.54 -12.12
C THR A 300 3.16 -4.67 -13.05
N GLU A 301 2.00 -5.19 -13.42
CA GLU A 301 1.07 -4.53 -14.33
C GLU A 301 0.38 -3.32 -13.65
N PRO A 302 0.51 -2.10 -14.20
CA PRO A 302 -0.13 -0.90 -13.66
C PRO A 302 -1.65 -1.00 -13.53
N SER A 303 -2.34 -1.67 -14.46
CA SER A 303 -3.79 -1.86 -14.37
C SER A 303 -4.21 -2.70 -13.15
N ARG A 304 -3.27 -3.42 -12.53
CA ARG A 304 -3.50 -4.25 -11.34
C ARG A 304 -3.11 -3.57 -10.02
N TRP A 305 -2.15 -2.65 -10.04
CA TRP A 305 -1.56 -2.05 -8.82
C TRP A 305 -1.46 -0.51 -8.86
N GLY A 306 -2.07 0.12 -9.85
CA GLY A 306 -2.05 1.57 -10.02
C GLY A 306 -2.63 2.35 -8.83
N PRO A 307 -2.36 3.66 -8.77
CA PRO A 307 -3.07 4.58 -7.91
C PRO A 307 -4.59 4.52 -8.16
N VAL A 308 -5.40 4.65 -7.10
CA VAL A 308 -6.86 4.60 -7.19
C VAL A 308 -7.45 5.92 -6.73
N GLY A 309 -8.39 6.47 -7.49
CA GLY A 309 -9.20 7.61 -7.07
C GLY A 309 -8.53 8.98 -7.15
N VAL A 310 -7.40 9.09 -7.85
CA VAL A 310 -6.65 10.34 -8.04
C VAL A 310 -6.21 10.50 -9.50
N PRO A 311 -5.93 11.73 -9.99
CA PRO A 311 -5.23 11.93 -11.24
C PRO A 311 -3.87 11.23 -11.19
N SER A 312 -3.61 10.31 -12.12
CA SER A 312 -2.35 9.59 -12.14
C SER A 312 -1.91 9.18 -13.53
N ILE A 313 -0.60 9.01 -13.70
CA ILE A 313 0.01 8.33 -14.83
C ILE A 313 0.92 7.23 -14.28
N SER A 314 0.73 6.01 -14.75
CA SER A 314 1.59 4.88 -14.39
C SER A 314 2.44 4.51 -15.60
N LEU A 315 3.76 4.57 -15.45
CA LEU A 315 4.71 4.28 -16.51
C LEU A 315 5.28 2.88 -16.34
N GLN A 316 5.39 2.16 -17.46
CA GLN A 316 6.03 0.86 -17.56
C GLN A 316 6.96 0.88 -18.78
N PRO A 317 8.14 0.25 -18.74
CA PRO A 317 8.95 0.07 -19.94
C PRO A 317 8.20 -0.76 -20.99
N PRO A 318 8.64 -0.78 -22.26
CA PRO A 318 8.13 -1.73 -23.24
C PRO A 318 8.19 -3.18 -22.72
N MET A 319 7.09 -3.91 -22.88
CA MET A 319 6.92 -5.29 -22.41
C MET A 319 6.83 -6.28 -23.58
N PRO A 320 7.40 -7.50 -23.47
CA PRO A 320 8.19 -8.01 -22.34
C PRO A 320 9.56 -7.32 -22.25
N CYS A 321 10.02 -7.06 -21.03
CA CYS A 321 11.34 -6.45 -20.81
C CYS A 321 12.46 -7.51 -20.92
N ALA A 322 13.65 -7.11 -21.38
CA ALA A 322 14.87 -7.90 -21.18
C ALA A 322 15.36 -7.75 -19.74
N CYS A 323 16.14 -8.72 -19.24
CA CYS A 323 16.75 -8.55 -17.92
C CYS A 323 17.84 -7.47 -17.96
N MET A 324 17.56 -6.34 -17.32
CA MET A 324 18.37 -5.11 -17.39
C MET A 324 19.56 -5.08 -16.42
N ALA A 325 19.70 -6.08 -15.55
CA ALA A 325 20.75 -6.17 -14.54
C ALA A 325 21.18 -7.63 -14.40
N GLU A 326 22.36 -7.99 -14.89
CA GLU A 326 22.79 -9.40 -15.04
C GLU A 326 22.75 -10.18 -13.72
N ASP A 327 23.22 -9.60 -12.61
CA ASP A 327 23.30 -10.30 -11.31
C ASP A 327 22.04 -10.18 -10.44
N LEU A 328 21.23 -9.15 -10.69
CA LEU A 328 20.06 -8.81 -9.86
C LEU A 328 18.75 -9.30 -10.49
N CYS A 329 18.68 -9.32 -11.83
CA CYS A 329 17.45 -9.58 -12.55
C CYS A 329 17.15 -11.08 -12.68
N ARG A 330 15.96 -11.49 -12.20
CA ARG A 330 15.45 -12.86 -12.38
C ARG A 330 13.98 -12.84 -12.80
N ALA A 331 13.72 -12.94 -14.11
CA ALA A 331 12.37 -13.13 -14.63
C ALA A 331 11.90 -14.60 -14.45
N PRO A 332 10.60 -14.86 -14.23
CA PRO A 332 9.49 -13.91 -14.14
C PRO A 332 9.17 -13.46 -12.69
N ASP A 333 10.12 -13.45 -11.75
CA ASP A 333 9.85 -13.00 -10.38
C ASP A 333 9.76 -11.46 -10.32
N PRO A 334 8.58 -10.85 -10.08
CA PRO A 334 8.41 -9.40 -10.06
C PRO A 334 9.12 -8.72 -8.89
N SER A 335 9.66 -9.48 -7.94
CA SER A 335 10.48 -8.97 -6.84
C SER A 335 11.95 -8.81 -7.24
N LYS A 336 12.37 -9.45 -8.35
CA LYS A 336 13.76 -9.50 -8.80
C LYS A 336 13.93 -8.99 -10.23
N ALA A 337 12.90 -9.05 -11.06
CA ALA A 337 12.93 -8.51 -12.41
C ALA A 337 13.10 -6.98 -12.37
N CYS A 338 14.25 -6.50 -12.85
CA CYS A 338 14.61 -5.08 -12.85
C CYS A 338 14.02 -4.32 -14.05
N CYS A 339 12.81 -4.69 -14.51
CA CYS A 339 12.23 -4.11 -15.74
C CYS A 339 12.15 -2.57 -15.65
N VAL A 340 11.81 -2.02 -14.47
CA VAL A 340 11.67 -0.57 -14.27
C VAL A 340 12.94 0.20 -14.68
N TRP A 341 14.11 -0.45 -14.69
CA TRP A 341 15.39 0.12 -15.14
C TRP A 341 15.41 0.43 -16.65
N GLY A 342 14.45 -0.08 -17.42
CA GLY A 342 14.23 0.26 -18.82
C GLY A 342 13.48 1.58 -19.03
N LEU A 343 12.89 2.19 -17.99
CA LEU A 343 12.22 3.48 -18.12
C LEU A 343 13.23 4.61 -18.32
N GLU A 344 13.12 5.32 -19.44
CA GLU A 344 13.93 6.51 -19.71
C GLU A 344 13.44 7.74 -18.93
N VAL A 345 14.32 8.73 -18.75
CA VAL A 345 14.03 9.96 -17.98
C VAL A 345 12.93 10.77 -18.66
N LYS A 346 13.02 10.97 -19.98
CA LYS A 346 12.10 11.85 -20.72
C LYS A 346 10.61 11.47 -20.57
N PRO A 347 10.19 10.20 -20.75
CA PRO A 347 8.80 9.81 -20.50
C PRO A 347 8.32 10.10 -19.07
N VAL A 348 9.21 10.01 -18.07
CA VAL A 348 8.88 10.30 -16.67
C VAL A 348 8.66 11.80 -16.47
N VAL A 349 9.54 12.64 -17.02
CA VAL A 349 9.36 14.10 -17.00
C VAL A 349 8.07 14.51 -17.71
N ASP A 350 7.81 13.96 -18.90
CA ASP A 350 6.61 14.27 -19.67
C ASP A 350 5.33 13.87 -18.91
N ALA A 351 5.33 12.73 -18.22
CA ALA A 351 4.23 12.32 -17.35
C ALA A 351 4.03 13.25 -16.15
N VAL A 352 5.12 13.71 -15.51
CA VAL A 352 5.03 14.69 -14.40
C VAL A 352 4.42 16.00 -14.91
N ARG A 353 4.90 16.53 -16.03
CA ARG A 353 4.35 17.73 -16.67
C ARG A 353 2.85 17.59 -16.96
N GLU A 354 2.46 16.46 -17.53
CA GLU A 354 1.07 16.19 -17.87
C GLU A 354 0.16 16.10 -16.64
N VAL A 355 0.60 15.45 -15.55
CA VAL A 355 -0.22 15.39 -14.33
C VAL A 355 -0.30 16.78 -13.66
N LEU A 356 0.79 17.55 -13.65
CA LEU A 356 0.80 18.92 -13.12
C LEU A 356 -0.19 19.82 -13.87
N SER A 357 -0.18 19.80 -15.21
CA SER A 357 -1.08 20.64 -16.02
C SER A 357 -2.56 20.27 -15.83
N ARG A 358 -2.88 18.97 -15.78
CA ARG A 358 -4.25 18.46 -15.54
C ARG A 358 -4.82 18.90 -14.19
N THR A 359 -3.97 19.21 -13.22
CA THR A 359 -4.36 19.52 -11.84
C THR A 359 -4.30 21.01 -11.54
N GLU A 360 -3.50 21.78 -12.27
CA GLU A 360 -3.48 23.24 -12.23
C GLU A 360 -4.81 23.83 -12.75
N MET A 361 -5.27 23.35 -13.91
CA MET A 361 -6.57 23.74 -14.49
C MET A 361 -7.77 23.45 -13.58
N LYS A 362 -7.66 22.48 -12.67
CA LYS A 362 -8.72 22.18 -11.69
C LYS A 362 -8.73 23.18 -10.52
N LEU A 363 -7.57 23.71 -10.14
CA LEU A 363 -7.46 24.71 -9.09
C LEU A 363 -8.03 26.05 -9.58
N GLU A 364 -7.69 26.45 -10.81
CA GLU A 364 -8.21 27.69 -11.43
C GLU A 364 -9.73 27.69 -11.64
N ARG A 365 -10.35 26.52 -11.79
CA ARG A 365 -11.81 26.38 -11.90
C ARG A 365 -12.53 26.28 -10.54
N ALA A 366 -11.80 26.09 -9.45
CA ALA A 366 -12.33 25.95 -8.10
C ALA A 366 -12.20 27.23 -7.26
N ILE A 367 -11.46 28.22 -7.77
CA ILE A 367 -11.37 29.60 -7.29
C ILE A 367 -12.38 30.42 -8.09
#